data_AF-A0A7Z9WMD4-F1
#
_entry.id   AF-A0A7Z9WMD4-F1
#
_cell.length_a   1.000
_cell.length_b   1.000
_cell.length_c   1.000
_cell.angle_alpha   90.00
_cell.angle_beta   90.00
_cell.angle_gamma   90.00
#
_symmetry.space_group_name_H-M   'P 1'
#
loop_
_entity.id
_entity.type
_entity.pdbx_description
1 polymer ?
#
loop_
_entity_poly.entity_id
_entity_poly.type
_entity_poly.pdbx_seq_one_letter_code
_entity_poly.pdbx_strand_id
1 'polypeptide(L)'
;MSRVILNNVRVELTAEQILAVVRQLPPKEREKIRHELEAEEWKRDFEALLARIHARVDQSPISEEEIDREVQAVREARRARRAA
;
A
#
# COMPACT_ATOMS: atom_id res chain seq x y z
N MET A 1 17.16 -10.26 -5.51
CA MET A 1 17.86 -11.43 -4.95
C MET A 1 17.21 -11.76 -3.63
N SER A 2 16.66 -12.97 -3.46
CA SER A 2 15.87 -13.33 -2.28
C SER A 2 16.55 -14.47 -1.53
N ARG A 3 16.58 -14.39 -0.19
CA ARG A 3 17.35 -15.29 0.69
C ARG A 3 16.41 -16.20 1.48
N VAL A 4 16.56 -17.51 1.35
CA VAL A 4 15.81 -18.51 2.13
C VAL A 4 16.78 -19.26 3.05
N ILE A 5 16.42 -19.45 4.32
CA ILE A 5 17.23 -20.16 5.32
C ILE A 5 16.55 -21.49 5.65
N LEU A 6 17.16 -22.60 5.22
CA LEU A 6 16.78 -23.96 5.60
C LEU A 6 18.00 -24.59 6.30
N ASN A 7 17.85 -24.97 7.57
CA ASN A 7 18.86 -25.68 8.39
C ASN A 7 20.32 -25.36 8.05
N ASN A 8 20.76 -24.13 8.34
CA ASN A 8 22.14 -23.63 8.21
C ASN A 8 22.83 -23.77 6.83
N VAL A 9 22.13 -24.13 5.76
CA VAL A 9 22.67 -24.08 4.40
C VAL A 9 22.19 -22.80 3.73
N ARG A 10 23.12 -21.91 3.40
CA ARG A 10 22.84 -20.73 2.58
C ARG A 10 22.86 -21.17 1.12
N VAL A 11 21.69 -21.19 0.48
CA VAL A 11 21.59 -21.46 -0.94
C VAL A 11 21.26 -20.16 -1.66
N GLU A 12 22.15 -19.76 -2.56
CA GLU A 12 21.87 -18.67 -3.49
C GLU A 12 21.06 -19.24 -4.65
N LEU A 13 19.78 -18.85 -4.72
CA LEU A 13 18.88 -19.29 -5.78
C LEU A 13 18.58 -18.12 -6.71
N THR A 14 18.68 -18.40 -8.01
CA THR A 14 18.19 -17.53 -9.08
C THR A 14 16.66 -17.58 -9.14
N ALA A 15 16.05 -16.59 -9.80
CA ALA A 15 14.59 -16.52 -9.93
C ALA A 15 14.04 -17.76 -10.67
N GLU A 16 14.75 -18.24 -11.68
CA GLU A 16 14.41 -19.43 -12.47
C GLU A 16 14.41 -20.70 -11.62
N GLN A 17 15.38 -20.83 -10.70
CA GLN A 17 15.46 -21.96 -9.77
C GLN A 17 14.34 -21.94 -8.74
N ILE A 18 13.99 -20.77 -8.21
CA ILE A 18 12.83 -20.61 -7.31
C ILE A 18 11.55 -21.00 -8.05
N LEU A 19 11.38 -20.55 -9.30
CA LEU A 19 10.22 -20.87 -10.12
C LEU A 19 10.11 -22.37 -10.41
N ALA A 20 11.25 -23.03 -10.67
CA ALA A 20 11.31 -24.47 -10.88
C ALA A 20 10.87 -25.24 -9.63
N VAL A 21 11.29 -24.81 -8.44
CA VAL A 21 10.87 -25.42 -7.16
C VAL A 21 9.38 -25.21 -6.92
N VAL A 22 8.86 -23.99 -7.09
CA VAL A 22 7.43 -23.69 -6.90
C VAL A 22 6.56 -24.52 -7.84
N ARG A 23 6.99 -24.74 -9.08
CA ARG A 23 6.27 -25.58 -10.06
C ARG A 23 6.18 -27.06 -9.66
N GLN A 24 7.16 -27.55 -8.88
CA GLN A 24 7.18 -28.93 -8.39
C GLN A 24 6.27 -29.14 -7.17
N LEU A 25 5.79 -28.07 -6.53
CA LEU A 25 4.94 -28.18 -5.35
C LEU A 25 3.51 -28.69 -5.68
N PRO A 26 2.85 -29.37 -4.73
CA PRO A 26 1.44 -29.69 -4.85
C PRO A 26 0.57 -28.43 -5.05
N PRO A 27 -0.59 -28.53 -5.73
CA PRO A 27 -1.45 -27.38 -6.01
C PRO A 27 -1.79 -26.54 -4.77
N LYS A 28 -2.06 -27.18 -3.63
CA LYS A 28 -2.39 -26.52 -2.36
C LYS A 28 -1.25 -25.66 -1.82
N GLU A 29 0.00 -26.08 -2.01
CA GLU A 29 1.17 -25.32 -1.55
C GLU A 29 1.49 -24.17 -2.51
N ARG A 30 1.30 -24.37 -3.82
CA ARG A 30 1.37 -23.29 -4.81
C ARG A 30 0.35 -22.19 -4.54
N GLU A 31 -0.87 -22.57 -4.18
CA GLU A 31 -1.94 -21.64 -3.81
C GLU A 31 -1.55 -20.77 -2.61
N LYS A 32 -0.97 -21.39 -1.58
CA LYS A 32 -0.50 -20.70 -0.39
C LYS A 32 0.59 -19.67 -0.73
N ILE A 33 1.57 -20.07 -1.54
CA ILE A 33 2.65 -19.17 -1.98
C ILE A 33 2.07 -18.01 -2.80
N ARG A 34 1.10 -18.26 -3.69
CA ARG A 34 0.44 -17.20 -4.45
C ARG A 34 -0.23 -16.19 -3.51
N HIS A 35 -1.02 -16.66 -2.55
CA HIS A 35 -1.68 -15.80 -1.58
C HIS A 35 -0.71 -14.97 -0.74
N GLU A 36 0.40 -15.56 -0.29
CA GLU A 36 1.42 -14.81 0.47
C GLU A 36 2.10 -13.74 -0.39
N LEU A 37 2.38 -14.03 -1.67
CA LEU A 37 2.95 -13.05 -2.59
C LEU A 37 1.98 -11.91 -2.92
N GLU A 38 0.71 -12.21 -3.16
CA GLU A 38 -0.33 -11.20 -3.40
C GLU A 38 -0.56 -10.29 -2.18
N ALA A 39 -0.51 -10.86 -0.96
CA ALA A 39 -0.64 -10.08 0.27
C ALA A 39 0.52 -9.11 0.48
N GLU A 40 1.75 -9.52 0.16
CA GLU A 40 2.94 -8.67 0.22
C GLU A 40 2.91 -7.56 -0.85
N GLU A 41 2.43 -7.86 -2.07
CA GLU A 41 2.25 -6.83 -3.10
C GLU A 41 1.22 -5.78 -2.68
N TRP A 42 0.08 -6.21 -2.14
CA TRP A 42 -0.96 -5.29 -1.68
C TRP A 42 -0.47 -4.39 -0.55
N LYS A 43 0.29 -4.95 0.39
CA LYS A 43 0.90 -4.19 1.47
C LYS A 43 1.88 -3.13 0.94
N ARG A 44 2.75 -3.50 -0.01
CA ARG A 44 3.70 -2.57 -0.65
C ARG A 44 2.98 -1.44 -1.37
N ASP A 45 1.93 -1.77 -2.13
CA ASP A 45 1.17 -0.77 -2.88
C ASP A 45 0.40 0.19 -1.95
N PHE A 46 -0.12 -0.34 -0.84
CA PHE A 46 -0.76 0.47 0.21
C PHE A 46 0.24 1.40 0.91
N GLU A 47 1.43 0.90 1.28
CA GLU A 47 2.50 1.73 1.85
C GLU A 47 2.94 2.84 0.88
N ALA A 48 3.06 2.53 -0.41
CA ALA A 48 3.39 3.52 -1.44
C ALA A 48 2.28 4.59 -1.60
N LEU A 49 1.02 4.20 -1.49
CA LEU A 49 -0.11 5.13 -1.50
C LEU A 49 -0.06 6.06 -0.28
N LEU A 50 0.16 5.52 0.92
CA LEU A 50 0.29 6.32 2.13
C LEU A 50 1.45 7.31 2.03
N ALA A 51 2.61 6.87 1.55
CA ALA A 51 3.77 7.75 1.34
C ALA A 51 3.44 8.92 0.39
N ARG A 52 2.69 8.65 -0.70
CA ARG A 52 2.23 9.71 -1.62
C ARG A 52 1.26 10.68 -0.97
N ILE A 53 0.34 10.20 -0.14
CA ILE A 53 -0.61 11.04 0.59
C ILE A 53 0.15 11.95 1.57
N HIS A 54 1.08 11.40 2.34
CA HIS A 54 1.90 12.17 3.28
C HIS A 54 2.78 13.18 2.56
N ALA A 55 3.46 12.80 1.48
CA ALA A 55 4.27 13.72 0.68
C ALA A 55 3.44 14.89 0.11
N ARG A 56 2.16 14.67 -0.20
CA ARG A 56 1.26 15.74 -0.64
C ARG A 56 0.95 16.74 0.48
N VAL A 57 0.81 16.26 1.72
CA VAL A 57 0.62 17.11 2.89
C VAL A 57 1.85 18.01 3.10
N ASP A 58 3.06 17.47 2.90
CA ASP A 58 4.29 18.26 3.00
C ASP A 58 4.46 19.27 1.86
N GLN A 59 4.02 18.93 0.64
CA GLN A 59 4.14 19.79 -0.55
C GLN A 59 3.07 20.88 -0.63
N SER A 60 1.91 20.65 -0.02
CA SER A 60 0.78 21.58 -0.01
C SER A 60 0.13 21.58 1.37
N PRO A 61 0.85 22.08 2.39
CA PRO A 61 0.30 22.18 3.73
C PRO A 61 -0.89 23.13 3.70
N ILE A 62 -2.05 22.66 4.14
CA ILE A 62 -3.23 23.50 4.37
C ILE A 62 -3.24 23.82 5.86
N SER A 63 -3.29 25.09 6.22
CA SER A 63 -3.37 25.50 7.62
C SER A 63 -4.77 25.24 8.21
N GLU A 64 -4.87 25.09 9.53
CA GLU A 64 -6.19 24.97 10.19
C GLU A 64 -7.06 26.20 9.90
N GLU A 65 -6.47 27.39 9.81
CA GLU A 65 -7.16 28.63 9.46
C GLU A 65 -7.68 28.66 8.01
N GLU A 66 -7.01 27.98 7.07
CA GLU A 66 -7.52 27.79 5.71
C GLU A 66 -8.71 26.84 5.70
N ILE A 67 -8.64 25.74 6.45
CA ILE A 67 -9.76 24.81 6.61
C ILE A 67 -10.96 25.53 7.23
N ASP A 68 -10.74 26.27 8.30
CA ASP A 68 -11.81 26.99 9.02
C ASP A 68 -12.47 28.05 8.13
N ARG A 69 -11.68 28.80 7.35
CA ARG A 69 -12.22 29.77 6.39
C ARG A 69 -13.13 29.10 5.37
N GLU A 70 -12.69 28.00 4.76
CA GLU A 70 -13.48 27.28 3.76
C GLU A 70 -14.75 26.67 4.38
N VAL A 71 -14.64 26.10 5.59
CA VAL A 71 -15.77 25.54 6.34
C VAL A 71 -16.80 26.62 6.66
N GLN A 72 -16.38 27.81 7.10
CA GLN A 72 -17.31 28.91 7.37
C GLN A 72 -17.97 29.41 6.09
N ALA A 73 -17.22 29.56 5.00
CA ALA A 73 -17.78 29.96 3.70
C ALA A 73 -18.89 29.00 3.24
N VAL A 74 -18.67 27.68 3.34
CA VAL A 74 -19.67 26.67 3.01
C VAL A 74 -20.88 26.74 3.95
N ARG A 75 -20.66 26.94 5.25
CA ARG A 75 -21.75 27.07 6.25
C ARG A 75 -22.61 28.29 5.97
N GLU A 76 -22.00 29.43 5.66
CA GLU A 76 -22.70 30.68 5.35
C GLU A 76 -23.50 30.56 4.06
N ALA A 77 -22.91 30.00 3.00
CA ALA A 77 -23.61 29.72 1.75
C ALA A 77 -24.83 28.80 1.97
N ARG A 78 -24.69 27.79 2.84
CA ARG A 78 -25.80 26.88 3.19
C ARG A 78 -26.89 27.58 4.00
N ARG A 79 -26.54 28.50 4.90
CA ARG A 79 -27.53 29.32 5.64
C ARG A 79 -28.27 30.26 4.69
N ALA A 80 -27.56 30.94 3.80
CA ALA A 80 -28.14 31.86 2.82
C ALA A 80 -29.16 31.15 1.89
N ARG A 81 -28.84 29.93 1.42
CA ARG A 81 -29.77 29.10 0.62
C ARG A 81 -31.02 28.63 1.38
N ARG A 82 -31.00 28.61 2.71
CA ARG A 82 -32.15 28.21 3.54
C ARG A 82 -33.04 29.39 3.93
N ALA A 83 -32.53 30.61 3.81
CA ALA A 83 -33.24 31.85 4.15
C ALA A 83 -33.90 32.51 2.92
N ALA A 84 -33.59 32.03 1.71
CA ALA A 84 -34.25 32.37 0.45
C ALA A 84 -35.33 31.32 0.12
#